data_AF-C4GJT5-F1
#
_entry.id   AF-C4GJT5-F1
#
_cell.length_a   1.000
_cell.length_b   1.000
_cell.length_c   1.000
_cell.angle_alpha   90.00
_cell.angle_beta   90.00
_cell.angle_gamma   90.00
#
_symmetry.space_group_name_H-M   'P 1'
#
loop_
_entity.id
_entity.type
_entity.pdbx_description
1 polymer ?
#
loop_
_entity_poly.entity_id
_entity_poly.type
_entity_poly.pdbx_seq_one_letter_code
_entity_poly.pdbx_strand_id
1 'polypeptide(L)'
;MQKDDWDCLPESMQQIAEVIGLDGAERLVRAVGGARFKFGKGRHNTARMKLLRQAVGKAGADKLAAVFGGDELYIPRCTVQLRKVRNRRFRAAFMALTDGGKTSKAMALTELCPQFGLSHRTADKILAEREEVAVQGALFD
;
A
#
# COMPACT_ATOMS: atom_id res chain seq x y z
N MET A 1 -9.06 -8.62 4.55
CA MET A 1 -8.47 -7.35 4.12
C MET A 1 -9.64 -6.48 3.68
N GLN A 2 -10.03 -5.51 4.48
CA GLN A 2 -11.24 -4.71 4.23
C GLN A 2 -10.92 -3.72 3.10
N LYS A 3 -11.87 -3.54 2.16
CA LYS A 3 -11.70 -2.68 0.98
C LYS A 3 -11.37 -1.23 1.37
N ASP A 4 -11.88 -0.82 2.53
CA ASP A 4 -11.71 0.48 3.20
C ASP A 4 -10.25 0.90 3.43
N ASP A 5 -9.30 -0.05 3.45
CA ASP A 5 -7.89 0.23 3.72
C ASP A 5 -7.22 1.08 2.63
N TRP A 6 -7.72 1.10 1.39
CA TRP A 6 -7.05 1.78 0.28
C TRP A 6 -7.96 2.54 -0.70
N ASP A 7 -9.17 2.91 -0.29
CA ASP A 7 -10.10 3.69 -1.13
C ASP A 7 -9.55 5.04 -1.60
N CYS A 8 -8.53 5.57 -0.91
CA CYS A 8 -7.85 6.80 -1.33
C CYS A 8 -6.87 6.59 -2.51
N LEU A 9 -6.59 5.35 -2.93
CA LEU A 9 -5.75 5.07 -4.09
C LEU A 9 -6.51 5.31 -5.40
N PRO A 10 -5.81 5.71 -6.48
CA PRO A 10 -6.39 5.72 -7.83
C PRO A 10 -6.91 4.33 -8.22
N GLU A 11 -7.94 4.30 -9.05
CA GLU A 11 -8.61 3.07 -9.49
C GLU A 11 -7.63 2.01 -10.02
N SER A 12 -6.67 2.39 -10.87
CA SER A 12 -5.67 1.45 -11.39
C SER A 12 -4.82 0.80 -10.30
N MET A 13 -4.56 1.51 -9.19
CA MET A 13 -3.84 0.95 -8.05
C MET A 13 -4.72 0.07 -7.17
N GLN A 14 -6.01 0.38 -7.06
CA GLN A 14 -6.96 -0.49 -6.36
C GLN A 14 -7.06 -1.84 -7.09
N GLN A 15 -7.18 -1.83 -8.42
CA GLN A 15 -7.18 -3.05 -9.24
C GLN A 15 -5.89 -3.86 -9.06
N ILE A 16 -4.72 -3.22 -9.05
CA ILE A 16 -3.45 -3.90 -8.78
C ILE A 16 -3.45 -4.51 -7.37
N ALA A 17 -3.90 -3.76 -6.36
CA ALA A 17 -3.96 -4.23 -4.98
C ALA A 17 -4.95 -5.39 -4.79
N GLU A 18 -6.06 -5.43 -5.53
CA GLU A 18 -6.99 -6.57 -5.55
C GLU A 18 -6.31 -7.86 -6.06
N VAL A 19 -5.36 -7.74 -7.00
CA VAL A 19 -4.67 -8.90 -7.60
C VAL A 19 -3.50 -9.41 -6.74
N ILE A 20 -2.66 -8.50 -6.22
CA ILE A 20 -1.40 -8.87 -5.54
C ILE A 20 -1.33 -8.45 -4.07
N GLY A 21 -2.40 -7.87 -3.52
CA GLY A 21 -2.42 -7.28 -2.20
C GLY A 21 -1.74 -5.91 -2.14
N LEU A 22 -2.04 -5.15 -1.10
CA LEU A 22 -1.49 -3.81 -0.89
C LEU A 22 0.04 -3.80 -0.80
N ASP A 23 0.63 -4.74 -0.05
CA ASP A 23 2.10 -4.80 0.10
C ASP A 23 2.79 -5.09 -1.24
N GLY A 24 2.14 -5.91 -2.09
CA GLY A 24 2.59 -6.14 -3.47
C GLY A 24 2.48 -4.86 -4.31
N ALA A 25 1.34 -4.17 -4.22
CA ALA A 25 1.10 -2.92 -4.93
C ALA A 25 2.09 -1.82 -4.52
N GLU A 26 2.42 -1.70 -3.22
CA GLU A 26 3.45 -0.79 -2.72
C GLU A 26 4.83 -1.09 -3.31
N ARG A 27 5.24 -2.37 -3.33
CA ARG A 27 6.51 -2.77 -3.92
C ARG A 27 6.56 -2.49 -5.43
N LEU A 28 5.44 -2.70 -6.13
CA LEU A 28 5.33 -2.35 -7.55
C LEU A 28 5.53 -0.85 -7.78
N VAL A 29 4.84 -0.02 -7.01
CA VAL A 29 4.95 1.45 -7.11
C VAL A 29 6.38 1.91 -6.79
N ARG A 30 7.06 1.32 -5.81
CA ARG A 30 8.46 1.64 -5.52
C ARG A 30 9.40 1.30 -6.67
N ALA A 31 9.11 0.24 -7.43
CA ALA A 31 9.95 -0.20 -8.53
C ALA A 31 9.69 0.56 -9.84
N VAL A 32 8.43 0.82 -10.18
CA VAL A 32 8.03 1.34 -11.51
C VAL A 32 7.03 2.49 -11.46
N GLY A 33 6.75 3.05 -10.28
CA GLY A 33 5.82 4.17 -10.13
C GLY A 33 6.26 5.40 -10.91
N GLY A 34 5.29 6.05 -11.55
CA GLY A 34 5.50 7.21 -12.42
C GLY A 34 5.76 6.85 -13.89
N ALA A 35 5.77 5.56 -14.23
CA ALA A 35 5.99 5.09 -15.60
C ALA A 35 4.78 4.36 -16.18
N ARG A 36 4.70 4.30 -17.51
CA ARG A 36 3.85 3.33 -18.21
C ARG A 36 4.54 1.97 -18.18
N PHE A 37 3.79 0.95 -17.81
CA PHE A 37 4.28 -0.42 -17.71
C PHE A 37 3.47 -1.33 -18.62
N LYS A 38 4.16 -1.93 -19.60
CA LYS A 38 3.58 -2.92 -20.50
C LYS A 38 3.70 -4.33 -19.91
N PHE A 39 2.56 -4.94 -19.61
CA PHE A 39 2.50 -6.32 -19.12
C PHE A 39 2.61 -7.27 -20.31
N GLY A 40 3.75 -7.97 -20.40
CA GLY A 40 4.02 -8.89 -21.51
C GLY A 40 3.11 -10.11 -21.46
N LYS A 41 2.26 -10.31 -22.47
CA LYS A 41 1.44 -11.53 -22.64
C LYS A 41 2.32 -12.72 -23.01
N GLY A 42 2.36 -13.76 -22.17
CA GLY A 42 3.07 -15.03 -22.43
C GLY A 42 4.60 -14.95 -22.56
N ARG A 43 5.22 -13.77 -22.34
CA ARG A 43 6.67 -13.57 -22.48
C ARG A 43 7.36 -13.46 -21.13
N HIS A 44 7.87 -14.59 -20.65
CA HIS A 44 8.43 -14.68 -19.30
C HIS A 44 9.89 -14.19 -19.16
N ASN A 45 10.67 -14.14 -20.25
CA ASN A 45 12.10 -13.78 -20.21
C ASN A 45 12.40 -12.35 -20.70
N THR A 46 11.48 -11.41 -20.48
CA THR A 46 11.68 -9.99 -20.84
C THR A 46 12.25 -9.19 -19.68
N ALA A 47 12.96 -8.10 -19.96
CA ALA A 47 13.47 -7.19 -18.91
C ALA A 47 12.34 -6.67 -18.01
N ARG A 48 11.17 -6.34 -18.60
CA ARG A 48 9.97 -5.91 -17.86
C ARG A 48 9.45 -7.02 -16.93
N MET A 49 9.39 -8.26 -17.41
CA MET A 49 8.96 -9.38 -16.55
C MET A 49 9.95 -9.65 -15.42
N LYS A 50 11.26 -9.55 -15.69
CA LYS A 50 12.28 -9.65 -14.63
C LYS A 50 12.12 -8.57 -13.57
N LEU A 51 11.92 -7.32 -14.00
CA LEU A 51 11.63 -6.19 -13.10
C LEU A 51 10.37 -6.43 -12.26
N LEU A 52 9.30 -6.94 -12.88
CA LEU A 52 8.06 -7.27 -12.19
C LEU A 52 8.27 -8.36 -11.14
N ARG A 53 8.98 -9.45 -11.49
CA ARG A 53 9.31 -10.54 -10.57
C ARG A 53 10.20 -10.08 -9.42
N GLN A 54 11.13 -9.16 -9.66
CA GLN A 54 11.96 -8.56 -8.61
C GLN A 54 11.13 -7.71 -7.64
N ALA A 55 10.16 -6.94 -8.16
CA ALA A 55 9.33 -6.07 -7.35
C ALA A 55 8.30 -6.84 -6.51
N VAL A 56 7.54 -7.75 -7.14
CA VAL A 56 6.35 -8.36 -6.50
C VAL A 56 6.46 -9.87 -6.30
N GLY A 57 7.63 -10.45 -6.59
CA GLY A 57 7.86 -11.90 -6.56
C GLY A 57 7.29 -12.61 -7.78
N LYS A 58 7.66 -13.89 -7.95
CA LYS A 58 7.23 -14.71 -9.08
C LYS A 58 5.70 -14.83 -9.16
N ALA A 59 5.07 -15.20 -8.05
CA ALA A 59 3.62 -15.40 -7.98
C ALA A 59 2.83 -14.10 -8.24
N GLY A 60 3.25 -12.97 -7.67
CA GLY A 60 2.61 -11.68 -7.92
C GLY A 60 2.73 -11.25 -9.38
N ALA A 61 3.91 -11.44 -9.98
CA ALA A 61 4.14 -11.14 -11.39
C ALA A 61 3.27 -12.02 -12.31
N ASP A 62 3.13 -13.30 -12.01
CA ASP A 62 2.30 -14.22 -12.79
C ASP A 62 0.81 -13.85 -12.69
N LYS A 63 0.32 -13.46 -11.50
CA LYS A 63 -1.05 -12.95 -11.33
C LYS A 63 -1.31 -11.68 -12.13
N LEU A 64 -0.42 -10.69 -12.05
CA LEU A 64 -0.55 -9.45 -12.82
C LEU A 64 -0.49 -9.72 -14.33
N ALA A 65 0.38 -10.63 -14.78
CA ALA A 65 0.46 -11.00 -16.18
C ALA A 65 -0.79 -11.75 -16.67
N ALA A 66 -1.47 -12.50 -15.80
CA ALA A 66 -2.73 -13.16 -16.13
C ALA A 66 -3.88 -12.16 -16.29
N VAL A 67 -3.93 -11.13 -15.45
CA VAL A 67 -5.01 -10.12 -15.45
C VAL A 67 -4.79 -9.03 -16.48
N PHE A 68 -3.59 -8.46 -16.54
CA PHE A 68 -3.26 -7.29 -17.37
C PHE A 68 -2.42 -7.64 -18.60
N GLY A 69 -2.18 -8.93 -18.87
CA GLY A 69 -1.29 -9.38 -19.93
C GLY A 69 -1.73 -8.95 -21.33
N GLY A 70 -0.94 -8.07 -21.94
CA GLY A 70 -1.26 -7.46 -23.24
C GLY A 70 -1.48 -5.95 -23.13
N ASP A 71 -1.80 -5.47 -21.94
CA ASP A 71 -2.10 -4.07 -21.68
C ASP A 71 -0.85 -3.25 -21.33
N GLU A 72 -0.97 -1.94 -21.51
CA GLU A 72 -0.03 -0.96 -21.02
C GLU A 72 -0.75 -0.03 -20.04
N LEU A 73 -0.36 -0.09 -18.77
CA LEU A 73 -0.98 0.68 -17.70
C LEU A 73 -0.02 1.74 -17.18
N TYR A 74 -0.53 2.92 -16.90
CA TYR A 74 0.20 3.90 -16.11
C TYR A 74 0.19 3.48 -14.64
N ILE A 75 1.38 3.36 -14.03
CA ILE A 75 1.53 3.03 -12.61
C ILE A 75 1.73 4.34 -11.82
N PRO A 76 0.72 4.88 -11.12
CA PRO A 76 0.86 6.14 -10.40
C PRO A 76 1.73 6.00 -9.16
N ARG A 77 2.49 7.06 -8.82
CA ARG A 77 3.40 7.06 -7.65
C ARG A 77 2.71 6.99 -6.30
N CYS A 78 1.49 7.51 -6.19
CA CYS A 78 0.62 7.46 -5.00
C CYS A 78 1.31 7.70 -3.65
N THR A 79 2.39 8.48 -3.59
CA THR A 79 3.24 8.55 -2.39
C THR A 79 2.51 9.11 -1.19
N VAL A 80 1.62 10.08 -1.41
CA VAL A 80 0.77 10.68 -0.38
C VAL A 80 -0.28 9.68 0.09
N GLN A 81 -0.97 9.02 -0.85
CA GLN A 81 -2.03 8.06 -0.56
C GLN A 81 -1.48 6.83 0.17
N LEU A 82 -0.39 6.23 -0.32
CA LEU A 82 0.29 5.11 0.34
C LEU A 82 0.80 5.49 1.73
N ARG A 83 1.27 6.72 1.91
CA ARG A 83 1.61 7.23 3.25
C ARG A 83 0.38 7.29 4.16
N LYS A 84 -0.78 7.74 3.68
CA LYS A 84 -2.04 7.75 4.45
C LYS A 84 -2.45 6.34 4.84
N VAL A 85 -2.44 5.40 3.89
CA VAL A 85 -2.76 3.98 4.14
C VAL A 85 -1.83 3.38 5.20
N ARG A 86 -0.51 3.57 5.04
CA ARG A 86 0.49 3.11 6.02
C ARG A 86 0.23 3.70 7.41
N ASN A 87 -0.07 5.00 7.49
CA ASN A 87 -0.34 5.66 8.77
C ASN A 87 -1.60 5.11 9.44
N ARG A 88 -2.67 4.81 8.69
CA ARG A 88 -3.88 4.14 9.21
C ARG A 88 -3.58 2.75 9.76
N ARG A 89 -2.89 1.91 8.97
CA ARG A 89 -2.45 0.56 9.39
C ARG A 89 -1.59 0.61 10.65
N PHE A 90 -0.69 1.59 10.76
CA PHE A 90 0.12 1.80 11.95
C PHE A 90 -0.74 2.14 13.18
N ARG A 91 -1.72 3.05 13.06
CA ARG A 91 -2.64 3.38 14.16
C ARG A 91 -3.44 2.17 14.61
N ALA A 92 -4.01 1.41 13.66
CA ALA A 92 -4.77 0.21 13.96
C ALA A 92 -3.92 -0.84 14.70
N ALA A 93 -2.70 -1.10 14.23
CA ALA A 93 -1.76 -2.00 14.91
C ALA A 93 -1.37 -1.50 16.30
N PHE A 94 -1.09 -0.20 16.44
CA PHE A 94 -0.76 0.41 17.73
C PHE A 94 -1.90 0.29 18.74
N MET A 95 -3.14 0.54 18.32
CA MET A 95 -4.32 0.36 19.17
C MET A 95 -4.47 -1.11 19.57
N ALA A 96 -4.35 -2.05 18.63
CA ALA A 96 -4.46 -3.48 18.92
C ALA A 96 -3.43 -3.97 19.96
N LEU A 97 -2.21 -3.43 19.95
CA LEU A 97 -1.15 -3.77 20.92
C LEU A 97 -1.37 -3.12 22.30
N THR A 98 -1.84 -1.87 22.32
CA THR A 98 -1.95 -1.10 23.57
C THR A 98 -3.32 -1.25 24.26
N ASP A 99 -4.31 -1.81 23.56
CA ASP A 99 -5.66 -2.03 24.09
C ASP A 99 -5.65 -2.91 25.35
N GLY A 100 -6.46 -2.52 26.33
CA GLY A 100 -6.52 -3.16 27.64
C GLY A 100 -5.23 -3.09 28.47
N GLY A 101 -4.26 -2.24 28.09
CA GLY A 101 -3.00 -2.08 28.83
C GLY A 101 -2.01 -3.23 28.63
N LYS A 102 -2.21 -4.08 27.62
CA LYS A 102 -1.37 -5.27 27.35
C LYS A 102 0.08 -4.93 27.03
N THR A 103 0.34 -3.76 26.47
CA THR A 103 1.69 -3.32 26.10
C THR A 103 1.82 -1.82 26.33
N SER A 104 2.94 -1.39 26.91
CA SER A 104 3.22 0.03 27.09
C SER A 104 3.42 0.72 25.75
N LYS A 105 3.09 2.02 25.67
CA LYS A 105 3.34 2.82 24.45
C LYS A 105 4.79 2.69 23.97
N ALA A 106 5.76 2.74 24.88
CA ALA A 106 7.17 2.65 24.53
C ALA A 106 7.51 1.32 23.86
N MET A 107 7.02 0.19 24.41
CA MET A 107 7.25 -1.13 23.83
C MET A 107 6.53 -1.31 22.50
N ALA A 108 5.28 -0.85 22.37
CA ALA A 108 4.55 -0.90 21.11
C ALA A 108 5.26 -0.10 20.00
N LEU A 109 5.84 1.06 20.32
CA LEU A 109 6.62 1.83 19.35
C LEU A 109 7.92 1.13 18.95
N THR A 110 8.64 0.50 19.88
CA THR A 110 9.84 -0.30 19.59
C THR A 110 9.54 -1.43 18.61
N GLU A 111 8.40 -2.11 18.78
CA GLU A 111 7.99 -3.22 17.92
C GLU A 111 7.52 -2.76 16.54
N LEU A 112 6.67 -1.74 16.48
CA LEU A 112 5.99 -1.35 15.24
C LEU A 112 6.79 -0.39 14.36
N CYS A 113 7.63 0.48 14.93
CA CYS A 113 8.39 1.46 14.13
C CYS A 113 9.24 0.81 13.03
N PRO A 114 10.03 -0.26 13.28
CA PRO A 114 10.79 -0.95 12.24
C PRO A 114 9.90 -1.58 11.16
N GLN A 115 8.77 -2.17 11.54
CA GLN A 115 7.85 -2.84 10.62
C GLN A 115 7.21 -1.87 9.62
N PHE A 116 6.93 -0.65 10.07
CA PHE A 116 6.30 0.39 9.24
C PHE A 116 7.31 1.37 8.63
N GLY A 117 8.61 1.20 8.86
CA GLY A 117 9.65 2.11 8.39
C GLY A 117 9.47 3.54 8.94
N LEU A 118 9.15 3.64 10.24
CA LEU A 118 8.91 4.89 10.96
C LEU A 118 10.01 5.13 11.99
N SER A 119 10.32 6.39 12.25
CA SER A 119 11.03 6.78 13.47
C SER A 119 10.02 7.02 14.59
N HIS A 120 10.45 6.90 15.85
CA HIS A 120 9.62 7.26 17.02
C HIS A 120 8.97 8.64 16.86
N ARG A 121 9.75 9.66 16.46
CA ARG A 121 9.23 11.01 16.22
C ARG A 121 8.13 11.06 15.16
N THR A 122 8.23 10.24 14.11
CA THR A 122 7.21 10.18 13.06
C THR A 122 5.99 9.44 13.56
N ALA A 123 6.17 8.34 14.30
CA ALA A 123 5.09 7.60 14.92
C ALA A 123 4.30 8.48 15.90
N ASP A 124 4.96 9.24 16.77
CA ASP A 124 4.28 10.17 17.68
C ASP A 124 3.45 11.22 16.94
N LYS A 125 3.97 11.78 15.84
CA LYS A 125 3.20 12.69 14.98
C LYS A 125 1.96 12.02 14.39
N ILE A 126 2.10 10.78 13.92
CA ILE A 126 0.98 10.01 13.37
C ILE A 126 -0.07 9.74 14.47
N LEU A 127 0.35 9.40 15.68
CA LEU A 127 -0.59 9.16 16.79
C LEU A 127 -1.26 10.45 17.28
N ALA A 128 -0.60 11.60 17.15
CA ALA A 128 -1.13 12.91 17.54
C ALA A 128 -2.05 13.53 16.47
N GLU A 129 -1.86 13.19 15.19
CA GLU A 129 -2.76 13.55 14.10
C GLU A 129 -4.15 12.95 14.37
N ARG A 130 -5.14 13.81 14.67
CA ARG A 130 -6.54 13.43 14.64
C ARG A 130 -6.90 13.05 13.21
N GLU A 131 -7.56 11.92 13.01
CA GLU A 131 -8.17 11.66 11.71
C GLU A 131 -9.20 12.77 11.47
N GLU A 132 -8.97 13.57 10.43
CA GLU A 132 -10.08 14.26 9.78
C GLU A 132 -11.00 13.15 9.29
N VAL A 133 -12.04 12.89 10.08
CA VAL A 133 -13.20 12.17 9.60
C VAL A 133 -13.63 12.96 8.38
N ALA A 134 -13.42 12.38 7.20
CA ALA A 134 -14.09 12.84 6.01
C ALA A 134 -15.57 12.57 6.27
N VAL A 135 -16.22 13.53 6.94
CA VAL A 135 -17.65 13.76 6.77
C VAL A 135 -17.75 14.08 5.29
N GLN A 136 -17.96 13.04 4.47
CA GLN A 136 -18.54 13.22 3.16
C GLN A 136 -19.87 13.89 3.45
N GLY A 137 -19.85 15.21 3.38
CA GLY A 137 -21.04 16.02 3.45
C GLY A 137 -21.98 15.44 2.41
N ALA A 138 -23.10 14.89 2.88
CA ALA A 138 -24.34 15.12 2.21
C ALA A 138 -24.47 16.65 2.07
N LEU A 139 -23.92 17.19 0.98
CA LEU A 139 -24.11 18.56 0.55
C LEU A 139 -25.07 18.47 -0.63
N PHE A 140 -26.34 18.78 -0.33
CA PHE A 140 -27.39 19.46 -1.12
C PHE A 140 -27.25 19.41 -2.67
N ASP A 141 -28.23 19.03 -3.47
CA ASP A 141 -29.71 19.04 -3.39
C ASP A 141 -30.31 17.82 -4.12
#